data_AF-A0A8T4DS54-F1
#
_entry.id   AF-A0A8T4DS54-F1
#
_cell.length_a   1.000
_cell.length_b   1.000
_cell.length_c   1.000
_cell.angle_alpha   90.00
_cell.angle_beta   90.00
_cell.angle_gamma   90.00
#
_symmetry.space_group_name_H-M   'P 1'
#
loop_
_entity.id
_entity.type
_entity.pdbx_description
1 polymer ?
#
loop_
_entity_poly.entity_id
_entity_poly.type
_entity_poly.pdbx_seq_one_letter_code
_entity_poly.pdbx_strand_id
1 'polypeptide(L)'
;MIAIVLIMIIAVLSPFILWQLKDDRVLDVVVLDNTVPNDTYREHHGLLWTMNYLKYVDSEGENYDSDADYYGFFPLPDHQYEIRELPDPIGEDTDLIYIADAYGVYTKEFYGENPLGERSEIIYGGMYSDEMTKVEEKVRGGTPLVVEFNTFGSPTAYGVKERLYGLLEVEWTGWIGRYFFELSEGVEVPIWAVYNYEAQYGVEWEFSGPGFVVVDEMDHVIVLEQDIDIMEDGCMFEFTEQGKDMFGINDGVRYNYWFNIVTTRANAQLLATFQLDLTESGIAKLEAWGIPFEFPAVVKNETPTYFSYYLSGDFVDIETIPGFYKIWGYDTIKRQITSKNDQNENDGFFWHIYFPMVKHILGEVYEFSNT
;
A
#
# COMPACT_ATOMS: atom_id res chain seq x y z
N MET A 1 -21.68 -40.04 -20.95
CA MET A 1 -22.26 -38.68 -20.82
C MET A 1 -22.39 -38.28 -19.35
N ILE A 2 -23.17 -38.99 -18.52
CA ILE A 2 -23.33 -38.69 -17.08
C ILE A 2 -21.99 -38.63 -16.33
N ALA A 3 -21.10 -39.62 -16.53
CA ALA A 3 -19.78 -39.63 -15.88
C ALA A 3 -18.91 -38.43 -16.27
N ILE A 4 -18.96 -37.98 -17.52
CA ILE A 4 -18.21 -36.81 -18.00
C ILE A 4 -18.76 -35.53 -17.36
N VAL A 5 -20.09 -35.40 -17.29
CA VAL A 5 -20.75 -34.28 -16.60
C VAL A 5 -20.38 -34.25 -15.10
N LEU A 6 -20.37 -35.40 -14.42
CA LEU A 6 -19.96 -35.49 -13.02
C LEU A 6 -18.48 -35.11 -12.81
N ILE A 7 -17.59 -35.55 -13.69
CA ILE A 7 -16.17 -35.19 -13.63
C ILE A 7 -15.98 -33.67 -13.82
N MET A 8 -16.70 -33.07 -14.77
CA MET A 8 -16.65 -31.61 -14.98
C MET A 8 -17.17 -30.84 -13.77
N ILE A 9 -18.27 -31.29 -13.15
CA ILE A 9 -18.80 -30.68 -11.93
C ILE A 9 -17.78 -30.77 -10.79
N ILE A 10 -17.17 -31.94 -10.58
CA ILE A 10 -16.14 -32.12 -9.54
C ILE A 10 -14.94 -31.22 -9.82
N ALA A 11 -14.48 -31.14 -11.07
CA ALA A 11 -13.36 -30.27 -11.44
C ALA A 11 -13.65 -28.79 -11.12
N VAL A 12 -14.83 -28.28 -11.48
CA VAL A 12 -15.24 -26.89 -11.21
C VAL A 12 -15.42 -26.62 -9.72
N LEU A 13 -15.96 -27.57 -8.94
CA LEU A 13 -16.17 -27.39 -7.50
C LEU A 13 -14.91 -27.69 -6.68
N SER A 14 -13.93 -28.39 -7.25
CA SER A 14 -12.75 -28.82 -6.49
C SER A 14 -11.96 -27.68 -5.84
N PRO A 15 -11.74 -26.50 -6.46
CA PRO A 15 -11.07 -25.38 -5.80
C PRO A 15 -11.80 -24.90 -4.53
N PHE A 16 -13.14 -24.84 -4.58
CA PHE A 16 -13.94 -24.46 -3.43
C PHE A 16 -13.88 -25.52 -2.33
N ILE A 17 -14.04 -26.81 -2.69
CA ILE A 17 -13.96 -27.91 -1.72
C ILE A 17 -12.57 -27.95 -1.06
N LEU A 18 -11.49 -27.81 -1.83
CA LEU A 18 -10.13 -27.80 -1.31
C LEU A 18 -9.89 -26.62 -0.37
N TRP A 19 -10.47 -25.46 -0.65
CA TRP A 19 -10.42 -24.31 0.25
C TRP A 19 -11.14 -24.62 1.58
N GLN A 20 -12.33 -25.22 1.54
CA GLN A 20 -13.08 -25.59 2.75
C GLN A 20 -12.34 -26.62 3.62
N LEU A 21 -11.55 -27.51 3.01
CA LEU A 21 -10.81 -28.55 3.72
C LEU A 21 -9.49 -28.08 4.36
N LYS A 22 -9.04 -26.86 4.07
CA LYS A 22 -7.86 -26.29 4.73
C LYS A 22 -8.20 -25.88 6.15
N ASP A 23 -7.26 -26.07 7.06
CA ASP A 23 -7.41 -25.66 8.45
C ASP A 23 -7.34 -24.12 8.55
N ASP A 24 -8.11 -23.58 9.48
CA ASP A 24 -8.03 -22.17 9.88
C ASP A 24 -6.77 -21.95 10.73
N ARG A 25 -6.21 -20.74 10.66
CA ARG A 25 -5.04 -20.30 11.44
C ARG A 25 -5.43 -19.06 12.23
N VAL A 26 -5.41 -19.16 13.55
CA VAL A 26 -5.67 -18.00 14.41
C VAL A 26 -4.53 -17.01 14.28
N LEU A 27 -4.86 -15.77 13.94
CA LEU A 27 -3.92 -14.66 13.81
C LEU A 27 -4.68 -13.36 14.09
N ASP A 28 -4.48 -12.74 15.25
CA ASP A 28 -5.17 -11.52 15.68
C ASP A 28 -4.42 -10.26 15.19
N VAL A 29 -5.01 -9.56 14.22
CA VAL A 29 -4.40 -8.41 13.54
C VAL A 29 -5.14 -7.12 13.88
N VAL A 30 -4.42 -6.13 14.37
CA VAL A 30 -4.92 -4.76 14.53
C VAL A 30 -4.61 -3.97 13.27
N VAL A 31 -5.65 -3.61 12.52
CA VAL A 31 -5.54 -2.76 11.31
C VAL A 31 -5.89 -1.31 11.67
N LEU A 32 -5.00 -0.36 11.34
CA LEU A 32 -5.24 1.07 11.43
C LEU A 32 -5.36 1.66 10.02
N ASP A 33 -6.50 2.28 9.73
CA ASP A 33 -6.78 2.98 8.49
C ASP A 33 -7.57 4.27 8.77
N ASN A 34 -6.90 5.40 8.59
CA ASN A 34 -7.49 6.71 8.80
C ASN A 34 -8.04 7.32 7.49
N THR A 35 -7.99 6.59 6.37
CA THR A 35 -8.30 7.05 5.00
C THR A 35 -9.40 6.21 4.37
N VAL A 36 -10.58 6.21 5.00
CA VAL A 36 -11.76 5.46 4.51
C VAL A 36 -12.90 6.43 4.13
N PRO A 37 -12.82 7.15 2.99
CA PRO A 37 -13.82 8.15 2.62
C PRO A 37 -15.16 7.54 2.18
N ASN A 38 -15.21 6.24 1.88
CA ASN A 38 -16.38 5.54 1.35
C ASN A 38 -16.36 4.03 1.66
N ASP A 39 -17.38 3.31 1.19
CA ASP A 39 -17.60 1.87 1.44
C ASP A 39 -16.80 0.92 0.53
N THR A 40 -15.75 1.42 -0.14
CA THR A 40 -14.85 0.56 -0.93
C THR A 40 -13.72 -0.04 -0.10
N TYR A 41 -13.38 0.58 1.05
CA TYR A 41 -12.34 0.11 1.99
C TYR A 41 -10.98 -0.14 1.31
N ARG A 42 -10.68 0.67 0.29
CA ARG A 42 -9.62 0.45 -0.70
C ARG A 42 -8.25 0.17 -0.07
N GLU A 43 -7.88 0.91 0.97
CA GLU A 43 -6.54 0.86 1.56
C GLU A 43 -6.28 -0.38 2.44
N HIS A 44 -7.30 -1.15 2.84
CA HIS A 44 -7.09 -2.37 3.64
C HIS A 44 -7.86 -3.60 3.12
N HIS A 45 -8.76 -3.44 2.16
CA HIS A 45 -9.55 -4.54 1.61
C HIS A 45 -8.65 -5.63 1.00
N GLY A 46 -7.55 -5.27 0.32
CA GLY A 46 -6.60 -6.24 -0.23
C GLY A 46 -5.88 -7.07 0.83
N LEU A 47 -5.57 -6.48 1.98
CA LEU A 47 -5.02 -7.21 3.14
C LEU A 47 -6.05 -8.20 3.68
N LEU A 48 -7.25 -7.75 4.02
CA LEU A 48 -8.26 -8.62 4.64
C LEU A 48 -8.74 -9.71 3.68
N TRP A 49 -8.87 -9.40 2.39
CA TRP A 49 -9.11 -10.41 1.36
C TRP A 49 -8.01 -11.48 1.35
N THR A 50 -6.74 -11.06 1.44
CA THR A 50 -5.58 -11.97 1.48
C THR A 50 -5.61 -12.84 2.74
N MET A 51 -5.91 -12.26 3.90
CA MET A 51 -6.04 -12.98 5.16
C MET A 51 -7.12 -14.05 5.08
N ASN A 52 -8.32 -13.67 4.63
CA ASN A 52 -9.46 -14.57 4.44
C ASN A 52 -9.18 -15.66 3.39
N TYR A 53 -8.55 -15.32 2.27
CA TYR A 53 -8.12 -16.28 1.26
C TYR A 53 -7.18 -17.35 1.84
N LEU A 54 -6.25 -16.92 2.70
CA LEU A 54 -5.26 -17.75 3.39
C LEU A 54 -5.80 -18.45 4.64
N LYS A 55 -7.08 -18.23 4.99
CA LYS A 55 -7.75 -18.79 6.16
C LYS A 55 -7.13 -18.36 7.49
N TYR A 56 -6.71 -17.11 7.57
CA TYR A 56 -6.46 -16.48 8.87
C TYR A 56 -7.78 -16.02 9.46
N VAL A 57 -7.99 -16.34 10.74
CA VAL A 57 -9.18 -16.01 11.53
C VAL A 57 -8.76 -15.33 12.82
N ASP A 58 -9.65 -14.58 13.44
CA ASP A 58 -9.41 -14.02 14.77
C ASP A 58 -9.42 -15.09 15.87
N SER A 59 -9.17 -14.68 17.11
CA SER A 59 -9.24 -15.52 18.31
C SER A 59 -10.62 -16.12 18.60
N GLU A 60 -11.70 -15.58 18.02
CA GLU A 60 -13.05 -16.13 18.10
C GLU A 60 -13.34 -17.18 17.00
N GLY A 61 -12.46 -17.28 16.00
CA GLY A 61 -12.58 -18.18 14.85
C GLY A 61 -13.38 -17.59 13.70
N GLU A 62 -13.62 -16.29 13.70
CA GLU A 62 -14.36 -15.57 12.67
C GLU A 62 -13.43 -15.04 11.57
N ASN A 63 -14.00 -14.82 10.38
CA ASN A 63 -13.26 -14.22 9.26
C ASN A 63 -13.26 -12.70 9.42
N TYR A 64 -12.23 -12.05 8.88
CA TYR A 64 -12.11 -10.59 8.91
C TYR A 64 -13.08 -9.90 7.94
N ASP A 65 -13.70 -8.81 8.36
CA ASP A 65 -14.59 -7.96 7.59
C ASP A 65 -14.00 -6.56 7.36
N SER A 66 -14.02 -6.09 6.11
CA SER A 66 -13.50 -4.78 5.73
C SER A 66 -14.36 -3.62 6.23
N ASP A 67 -15.63 -3.85 6.55
CA ASP A 67 -16.46 -2.77 7.10
C ASP A 67 -16.40 -2.68 8.64
N ALA A 68 -15.79 -3.66 9.31
CA ALA A 68 -15.82 -3.78 10.77
C ALA A 68 -14.45 -3.92 11.43
N ASP A 69 -13.48 -4.63 10.84
CA ASP A 69 -12.28 -5.10 11.53
C ASP A 69 -11.06 -4.21 11.29
N TYR A 70 -11.22 -2.92 11.61
CA TYR A 70 -10.15 -1.94 11.63
C TYR A 70 -10.40 -0.86 12.70
N TYR A 71 -9.44 0.06 12.82
CA TYR A 71 -9.48 1.27 13.64
C TYR A 71 -9.19 2.48 12.74
N GLY A 72 -9.66 3.65 13.14
CA GLY A 72 -9.53 4.89 12.37
C GLY A 72 -10.87 5.46 11.95
N PHE A 73 -11.02 5.84 10.68
CA PHE A 73 -12.21 6.53 10.17
C PHE A 73 -13.26 5.56 9.65
N PHE A 74 -14.46 5.57 10.22
CA PHE A 74 -15.58 4.71 9.80
C PHE A 74 -16.65 5.52 9.08
N PRO A 75 -16.82 5.38 7.75
CA PRO A 75 -17.93 6.00 7.05
C PRO A 75 -19.24 5.30 7.41
N LEU A 76 -20.28 6.08 7.70
CA LEU A 76 -21.63 5.63 8.02
C LEU A 76 -22.63 6.19 6.99
N PRO A 77 -23.85 5.61 6.89
CA PRO A 77 -24.91 6.16 6.05
C PRO A 77 -25.21 7.64 6.32
N ASP A 78 -25.75 8.33 5.31
CA ASP A 78 -26.11 9.74 5.38
C ASP A 78 -24.93 10.70 5.68
N HIS A 79 -23.74 10.36 5.17
CA HIS A 79 -22.49 11.10 5.39
C HIS A 79 -22.19 11.34 6.88
N GLN A 80 -22.54 10.38 7.73
CA GLN A 80 -22.08 10.36 9.11
C GLN A 80 -20.78 9.56 9.19
N TYR A 81 -20.02 9.75 10.26
CA TYR A 81 -18.83 8.94 10.50
C TYR A 81 -18.61 8.73 11.98
N GLU A 82 -17.87 7.68 12.29
CA GLU A 82 -17.34 7.39 13.62
C GLU A 82 -15.82 7.34 13.53
N ILE A 83 -15.13 7.77 14.59
CA ILE A 83 -13.69 7.53 14.74
C ILE A 83 -13.53 6.46 15.80
N ARG A 84 -12.95 5.33 15.41
CA ARG A 84 -12.64 4.24 16.33
C ARG A 84 -11.16 4.31 16.67
N GLU A 85 -10.84 4.84 17.85
CA GLU A 85 -9.47 4.93 18.33
C GLU A 85 -8.88 3.55 18.64
N LEU A 86 -7.56 3.41 18.48
CA LEU A 86 -6.84 2.23 18.95
C LEU A 86 -7.07 1.99 20.45
N PRO A 87 -7.28 0.74 20.88
CA PRO A 87 -7.48 0.40 22.28
C PRO A 87 -6.24 0.74 23.11
N ASP A 88 -6.47 1.06 24.38
CA ASP A 88 -5.43 1.41 25.35
C ASP A 88 -5.58 0.56 26.63
N PRO A 89 -4.76 -0.49 26.83
CA PRO A 89 -3.67 -0.93 25.95
C PRO A 89 -4.18 -1.66 24.69
N ILE A 90 -3.33 -1.78 23.67
CA ILE A 90 -3.55 -2.73 22.57
C ILE A 90 -3.58 -4.15 23.13
N GLY A 91 -4.51 -4.98 22.66
CA GLY A 91 -4.78 -6.31 23.21
C GLY A 91 -3.52 -7.16 23.35
N GLU A 92 -3.40 -7.88 24.46
CA GLU A 92 -2.22 -8.73 24.73
C GLU A 92 -2.05 -9.81 23.65
N ASP A 93 -3.15 -10.35 23.15
CA ASP A 93 -3.19 -11.40 22.13
C ASP A 93 -2.97 -10.88 20.69
N THR A 94 -2.70 -9.58 20.48
CA THR A 94 -2.41 -9.06 19.13
C THR A 94 -1.08 -9.58 18.58
N ASP A 95 -1.17 -10.31 17.47
CA ASP A 95 -0.05 -10.91 16.74
C ASP A 95 0.58 -9.93 15.73
N LEU A 96 -0.20 -8.97 15.21
CA LEU A 96 0.27 -8.01 14.21
C LEU A 96 -0.39 -6.65 14.40
N ILE A 97 0.39 -5.58 14.24
CA ILE A 97 -0.14 -4.25 13.94
C ILE A 97 0.11 -3.96 12.46
N TYR A 98 -0.94 -3.61 11.74
CA TYR A 98 -0.89 -3.20 10.33
C TYR A 98 -1.41 -1.77 10.21
N ILE A 99 -0.56 -0.84 9.80
CA ILE A 99 -0.97 0.54 9.49
C ILE A 99 -1.11 0.61 7.97
N ALA A 100 -2.36 0.59 7.51
CA ALA A 100 -2.71 0.62 6.09
C ALA A 100 -2.50 2.02 5.53
N ASP A 101 -3.16 3.03 6.08
CA ASP A 101 -3.02 4.40 5.62
C ASP A 101 -3.31 5.41 6.75
N ALA A 102 -2.55 6.50 6.79
CA ALA A 102 -2.76 7.59 7.74
C ALA A 102 -2.92 8.97 7.10
N TYR A 103 -3.19 9.08 5.80
CA TYR A 103 -3.37 10.35 5.09
C TYR A 103 -4.58 11.14 5.61
N GLY A 104 -5.73 10.50 5.69
CA GLY A 104 -6.96 11.09 6.21
C GLY A 104 -8.09 11.26 5.21
N VAL A 105 -9.25 11.60 5.77
CA VAL A 105 -10.47 11.93 5.04
C VAL A 105 -10.69 13.44 5.09
N TYR A 106 -11.04 14.00 3.93
CA TYR A 106 -11.18 15.44 3.70
C TYR A 106 -12.63 15.80 3.31
N THR A 107 -13.02 17.05 3.56
CA THR A 107 -14.42 17.50 3.49
C THR A 107 -15.06 17.38 2.11
N LYS A 108 -14.34 17.66 1.03
CA LYS A 108 -14.89 17.55 -0.34
C LYS A 108 -15.03 16.11 -0.79
N GLU A 109 -14.10 15.26 -0.39
CA GLU A 109 -14.06 13.83 -0.65
C GLU A 109 -15.22 13.12 0.04
N PHE A 110 -15.54 13.54 1.27
CA PHE A 110 -16.55 12.87 2.09
C PHE A 110 -17.98 13.40 1.93
N TYR A 111 -18.18 14.72 1.82
CA TYR A 111 -19.51 15.35 1.75
C TYR A 111 -19.92 15.78 0.33
N GLY A 112 -19.01 15.75 -0.63
CA GLY A 112 -19.22 16.26 -1.98
C GLY A 112 -18.67 15.34 -3.05
N GLU A 113 -18.38 15.93 -4.21
CA GLU A 113 -17.63 15.29 -5.27
C GLU A 113 -16.32 16.08 -5.43
N ASN A 114 -15.17 15.40 -5.41
CA ASN A 114 -13.87 16.03 -5.67
C ASN A 114 -13.16 15.46 -6.91
N PRO A 115 -13.81 15.38 -8.07
CA PRO A 115 -13.25 14.72 -9.25
C PRO A 115 -12.00 15.41 -9.79
N LEU A 116 -11.83 16.71 -9.49
CA LEU A 116 -10.65 17.48 -9.90
C LEU A 116 -9.52 17.45 -8.85
N GLY A 117 -9.73 16.80 -7.69
CA GLY A 117 -8.74 16.77 -6.63
C GLY A 117 -8.42 18.17 -6.09
N GLU A 118 -9.42 18.99 -5.78
CA GLU A 118 -9.22 20.29 -5.12
C GLU A 118 -8.91 20.07 -3.64
N ARG A 119 -7.99 20.86 -3.07
CA ARG A 119 -7.76 20.82 -1.62
C ARG A 119 -9.01 21.21 -0.84
N SER A 120 -9.20 20.55 0.30
CA SER A 120 -10.30 20.84 1.22
C SER A 120 -9.85 20.72 2.67
N GLU A 121 -10.72 21.09 3.62
CA GLU A 121 -10.41 20.97 5.04
C GLU A 121 -10.41 19.49 5.45
N ILE A 122 -9.44 19.10 6.27
CA ILE A 122 -9.37 17.74 6.81
C ILE A 122 -10.48 17.50 7.83
N ILE A 123 -11.11 16.32 7.78
CA ILE A 123 -12.04 15.84 8.81
C ILE A 123 -11.26 15.10 9.90
N TYR A 124 -10.46 14.12 9.48
CA TYR A 124 -9.65 13.27 10.35
C TYR A 124 -8.49 12.69 9.54
N GLY A 125 -7.33 12.47 10.16
CA GLY A 125 -6.18 11.88 9.49
C GLY A 125 -4.89 12.12 10.24
N GLY A 126 -3.81 11.59 9.69
CA GLY A 126 -2.51 11.50 10.34
C GLY A 126 -2.49 10.41 11.38
N MET A 127 -1.30 10.19 11.94
CA MET A 127 -1.14 9.42 13.17
C MET A 127 -0.92 10.38 14.34
N TYR A 128 -1.74 10.25 15.39
CA TYR A 128 -1.63 11.07 16.59
C TYR A 128 -0.55 10.54 17.54
N SER A 129 -0.06 11.43 18.43
CA SER A 129 1.05 11.10 19.32
C SER A 129 0.71 10.03 20.37
N ASP A 130 -0.55 9.93 20.77
CA ASP A 130 -1.07 8.92 21.68
C ASP A 130 -1.24 7.57 20.98
N GLU A 131 -1.79 7.54 19.77
CA GLU A 131 -1.81 6.35 18.90
C GLU A 131 -0.39 5.80 18.70
N MET A 132 0.57 6.67 18.37
CA MET A 132 1.97 6.30 18.24
C MET A 132 2.56 5.72 19.53
N THR A 133 2.14 6.20 20.69
CA THR A 133 2.58 5.63 21.98
C THR A 133 2.03 4.23 22.18
N LYS A 134 0.73 4.00 21.91
CA LYS A 134 0.11 2.67 21.99
C LYS A 134 0.81 1.68 21.05
N VAL A 135 1.06 2.08 19.80
CA VAL A 135 1.79 1.25 18.80
C VAL A 135 3.22 0.99 19.25
N GLU A 136 3.97 2.02 19.65
CA GLU A 136 5.37 1.86 20.07
C GLU A 136 5.50 0.92 21.28
N GLU A 137 4.62 1.05 22.27
CA GLU A 137 4.61 0.18 23.45
C GLU A 137 4.35 -1.28 23.07
N LYS A 138 3.34 -1.54 22.23
CA LYS A 138 2.99 -2.89 21.79
C LYS A 138 4.08 -3.52 20.91
N VAL A 139 4.61 -2.76 19.95
CA VAL A 139 5.68 -3.24 19.06
C VAL A 139 6.96 -3.53 19.83
N ARG A 140 7.39 -2.63 20.73
CA ARG A 140 8.57 -2.87 21.58
C ARG A 140 8.34 -4.00 22.60
N GLY A 141 7.09 -4.28 22.96
CA GLY A 141 6.68 -5.44 23.75
C GLY A 141 6.80 -6.77 23.02
N GLY A 142 6.98 -6.75 21.70
CA GLY A 142 7.27 -7.90 20.87
C GLY A 142 6.21 -8.22 19.82
N THR A 143 5.39 -7.25 19.42
CA THR A 143 4.44 -7.44 18.33
C THR A 143 5.04 -6.94 17.00
N PRO A 144 5.05 -7.78 15.95
CA PRO A 144 5.39 -7.34 14.59
C PRO A 144 4.58 -6.14 14.09
N LEU A 145 5.19 -5.35 13.21
CA LEU A 145 4.59 -4.14 12.62
C LEU A 145 4.71 -4.14 11.09
N VAL A 146 3.63 -3.87 10.38
CA VAL A 146 3.66 -3.54 8.95
C VAL A 146 3.08 -2.15 8.78
N VAL A 147 3.75 -1.30 7.99
CA VAL A 147 3.30 0.06 7.68
C VAL A 147 3.39 0.28 6.18
N GLU A 148 2.30 0.74 5.58
CA GLU A 148 2.30 1.15 4.18
C GLU A 148 2.38 2.68 4.00
N PHE A 149 2.62 3.08 2.76
CA PHE A 149 2.16 4.36 2.26
C PHE A 149 0.64 4.49 2.52
N ASN A 150 0.09 5.62 2.98
CA ASN A 150 0.62 6.96 3.20
C ASN A 150 0.64 7.36 4.69
N THR A 151 1.64 6.87 5.45
CA THR A 151 1.66 7.12 6.91
C THR A 151 2.46 8.37 7.33
N PHE A 152 3.48 8.75 6.55
CA PHE A 152 4.40 9.84 6.91
C PHE A 152 3.94 11.22 6.47
N GLY A 153 3.04 11.37 5.49
CA GLY A 153 2.65 12.67 4.95
C GLY A 153 1.95 13.58 5.98
N SER A 154 1.69 14.83 5.59
CA SER A 154 0.70 15.64 6.31
C SER A 154 -0.64 14.89 6.33
N PRO A 155 -1.36 14.85 7.46
CA PRO A 155 -1.23 15.70 8.66
C PRO A 155 -0.44 15.07 9.83
N THR A 156 0.25 13.94 9.63
CA THR A 156 1.08 13.32 10.69
C THR A 156 2.15 14.32 11.15
N ALA A 157 2.26 14.54 12.46
CA ALA A 157 3.23 15.48 13.01
C ALA A 157 4.67 14.94 12.93
N TYR A 158 5.65 15.81 12.68
CA TYR A 158 7.07 15.43 12.55
C TYR A 158 7.57 14.53 13.70
N GLY A 159 7.22 14.84 14.95
CA GLY A 159 7.62 14.02 16.11
C GLY A 159 7.04 12.59 16.11
N VAL A 160 5.91 12.37 15.43
CA VAL A 160 5.33 11.02 15.22
C VAL A 160 6.08 10.31 14.10
N LYS A 161 6.32 10.99 12.97
CA LYS A 161 7.10 10.46 11.83
C LYS A 161 8.48 9.96 12.29
N GLU A 162 9.20 10.74 13.09
CA GLU A 162 10.52 10.38 13.62
C GLU A 162 10.52 9.10 14.48
N ARG A 163 9.44 8.88 15.24
CA ARG A 163 9.27 7.66 16.04
C ARG A 163 9.00 6.45 15.15
N LEU A 164 8.13 6.58 14.14
CA LEU A 164 7.90 5.53 13.14
C LEU A 164 9.18 5.18 12.38
N TYR A 165 9.94 6.18 11.93
CA TYR A 165 11.25 5.97 11.30
C TYR A 165 12.19 5.12 12.16
N GLY A 166 12.10 5.26 13.50
CA GLY A 166 12.87 4.45 14.44
C GLY A 166 12.41 2.99 14.55
N LEU A 167 11.11 2.71 14.37
CA LEU A 167 10.59 1.33 14.37
C LEU A 167 10.82 0.62 13.03
N LEU A 168 10.86 1.38 11.94
CA LEU A 168 10.90 0.89 10.56
C LEU A 168 12.30 0.94 9.93
N GLU A 169 13.26 1.64 10.58
CA GLU A 169 14.61 1.90 10.06
C GLU A 169 14.59 2.54 8.64
N VAL A 170 13.66 3.48 8.44
CA VAL A 170 13.45 4.22 7.18
C VAL A 170 13.29 5.71 7.45
N GLU A 171 13.59 6.56 6.48
CA GLU A 171 13.36 8.01 6.56
C GLU A 171 12.79 8.53 5.22
N TRP A 172 11.63 9.17 5.27
CA TRP A 172 11.02 9.77 4.08
C TRP A 172 11.73 11.07 3.71
N THR A 173 12.01 11.24 2.42
CA THR A 173 12.76 12.42 1.91
C THR A 173 11.88 13.66 1.79
N GLY A 174 10.57 13.53 2.06
CA GLY A 174 9.58 14.57 1.79
C GLY A 174 8.94 14.44 0.41
N TRP A 175 9.42 13.54 -0.46
CA TRP A 175 8.91 13.37 -1.83
C TRP A 175 8.00 12.17 -2.00
N ILE A 176 6.92 12.36 -2.76
CA ILE A 176 6.06 11.32 -3.30
C ILE A 176 6.01 11.39 -4.82
N GLY A 177 5.69 10.29 -5.48
CA GLY A 177 5.44 10.28 -6.92
C GLY A 177 4.32 9.33 -7.30
N ARG A 178 3.72 9.56 -8.47
CA ARG A 178 2.74 8.67 -9.10
C ARG A 178 2.82 8.78 -10.61
N TYR A 179 2.60 7.66 -11.29
CA TYR A 179 2.37 7.63 -12.73
C TYR A 179 0.92 8.00 -13.04
N PHE A 180 0.75 8.85 -14.04
CA PHE A 180 -0.53 9.26 -14.58
C PHE A 180 -0.61 8.76 -16.02
N PHE A 181 -1.74 8.16 -16.38
CA PHE A 181 -2.01 7.72 -17.75
C PHE A 181 -2.26 8.90 -18.69
N GLU A 182 -2.72 10.02 -18.11
CA GLU A 182 -2.96 11.27 -18.82
C GLU A 182 -2.61 12.47 -17.94
N LEU A 183 -1.56 13.19 -18.33
CA LEU A 183 -1.09 14.41 -17.69
C LEU A 183 -1.93 15.64 -18.02
N SER A 184 -2.83 15.58 -19.02
CA SER A 184 -3.69 16.72 -19.36
C SER A 184 -4.51 17.19 -18.15
N GLU A 185 -4.61 18.51 -17.98
CA GLU A 185 -5.40 19.14 -16.92
C GLU A 185 -6.85 18.62 -16.93
N GLY A 186 -7.37 18.30 -15.74
CA GLY A 186 -8.77 17.92 -15.54
C GLY A 186 -9.11 16.48 -15.95
N VAL A 187 -8.11 15.63 -16.23
CA VAL A 187 -8.32 14.20 -16.49
C VAL A 187 -8.03 13.37 -15.24
N GLU A 188 -6.75 13.25 -14.85
CA GLU A 188 -6.32 12.43 -13.72
C GLU A 188 -5.46 13.22 -12.72
N VAL A 189 -4.64 14.15 -13.20
CA VAL A 189 -3.77 14.99 -12.36
C VAL A 189 -4.62 15.91 -11.48
N PRO A 190 -4.42 15.91 -10.15
CA PRO A 190 -5.12 16.83 -9.25
C PRO A 190 -4.83 18.28 -9.61
N ILE A 191 -5.87 19.11 -9.61
CA ILE A 191 -5.76 20.52 -10.03
C ILE A 191 -4.82 21.32 -9.13
N TRP A 192 -4.65 20.93 -7.86
CA TRP A 192 -3.66 21.57 -6.99
C TRP A 192 -2.23 21.41 -7.52
N ALA A 193 -1.90 20.26 -8.15
CA ALA A 193 -0.57 20.01 -8.69
C ALA A 193 -0.32 20.88 -9.93
N VAL A 194 -1.34 21.04 -10.77
CA VAL A 194 -1.34 21.95 -11.92
C VAL A 194 -1.05 23.38 -11.45
N TYR A 195 -1.83 23.92 -10.52
CA TYR A 195 -1.65 25.28 -10.02
C TYR A 195 -0.29 25.51 -9.34
N ASN A 196 0.19 24.52 -8.58
CA ASN A 196 1.50 24.61 -7.93
C ASN A 196 2.63 24.61 -8.96
N TYR A 197 2.55 23.77 -9.99
CA TYR A 197 3.51 23.76 -11.09
C TYR A 197 3.55 25.10 -11.83
N GLU A 198 2.38 25.62 -12.24
CA GLU A 198 2.31 26.89 -12.97
C GLU A 198 2.84 28.06 -12.14
N ALA A 199 2.53 28.08 -10.84
CA ALA A 199 3.04 29.08 -9.92
C ALA A 199 4.57 28.96 -9.71
N GLN A 200 5.09 27.73 -9.64
CA GLN A 200 6.50 27.43 -9.44
C GLN A 200 7.36 27.85 -10.65
N TYR A 201 6.92 27.53 -11.87
CA TYR A 201 7.70 27.75 -13.09
C TYR A 201 7.29 29.00 -13.87
N GLY A 202 6.14 29.60 -13.59
CA GLY A 202 5.62 30.78 -14.29
C GLY A 202 5.22 30.50 -15.74
N VAL A 203 4.83 29.26 -16.04
CA VAL A 203 4.38 28.78 -17.36
C VAL A 203 3.05 28.05 -17.21
N GLU A 204 2.25 27.99 -18.27
CA GLU A 204 0.99 27.23 -18.29
C GLU A 204 1.27 25.72 -18.33
N TRP A 205 0.36 24.92 -17.77
CA TRP A 205 0.41 23.46 -17.83
C TRP A 205 0.01 22.98 -19.23
N GLU A 206 1.01 22.70 -20.06
CA GLU A 206 0.82 22.22 -21.44
C GLU A 206 1.15 20.73 -21.62
N PHE A 207 1.21 19.96 -20.52
CA PHE A 207 1.51 18.53 -20.56
C PHE A 207 0.32 17.70 -21.05
N SER A 208 0.62 16.59 -21.73
CA SER A 208 -0.36 15.61 -22.20
C SER A 208 0.24 14.22 -22.34
N GLY A 209 -0.59 13.20 -22.39
CA GLY A 209 -0.16 11.81 -22.43
C GLY A 209 0.40 11.33 -21.08
N PRO A 210 0.99 10.12 -21.05
CA PRO A 210 1.45 9.52 -19.80
C PRO A 210 2.72 10.16 -19.22
N GLY A 211 2.89 10.04 -17.91
CA GLY A 211 4.13 10.43 -17.23
C GLY A 211 4.04 10.38 -15.71
N PHE A 212 5.11 10.81 -15.03
CA PHE A 212 5.13 10.91 -13.57
C PHE A 212 4.94 12.36 -13.12
N VAL A 213 4.16 12.52 -12.05
CA VAL A 213 4.17 13.75 -11.24
C VAL A 213 4.80 13.41 -9.90
N VAL A 214 5.83 14.16 -9.53
CA VAL A 214 6.59 14.01 -8.29
C VAL A 214 6.44 15.30 -7.47
N VAL A 215 6.05 15.17 -6.21
CA VAL A 215 5.67 16.29 -5.34
C VAL A 215 6.33 16.17 -3.98
N ASP A 216 6.78 17.28 -3.41
CA ASP A 216 7.31 17.31 -2.05
C ASP A 216 6.35 17.89 -1.00
N GLU A 217 6.72 17.78 0.27
CA GLU A 217 5.97 18.35 1.40
C GLU A 217 5.84 19.88 1.39
N MET A 218 6.59 20.57 0.53
CA MET A 218 6.55 22.02 0.32
C MET A 218 5.77 22.39 -0.93
N ASP A 219 5.06 21.43 -1.54
CA ASP A 219 4.25 21.59 -2.74
C ASP A 219 5.03 21.89 -4.02
N HIS A 220 6.33 21.61 -4.06
CA HIS A 220 7.08 21.66 -5.31
C HIS A 220 6.65 20.51 -6.22
N VAL A 221 6.47 20.80 -7.51
CA VAL A 221 6.01 19.83 -8.51
C VAL A 221 7.08 19.63 -9.58
N ILE A 222 7.34 18.36 -9.91
CA ILE A 222 8.19 17.94 -11.02
C ILE A 222 7.36 17.04 -11.92
N VAL A 223 7.40 17.32 -13.22
CA VAL A 223 6.71 16.51 -14.24
C VAL A 223 7.75 15.84 -15.13
N LEU A 224 7.63 14.54 -15.27
CA LEU A 224 8.40 13.69 -16.18
C LEU A 224 7.44 13.15 -17.24
N GLU A 225 7.68 13.48 -18.50
CA GLU A 225 6.83 13.04 -19.62
C GLU A 225 7.34 11.72 -20.20
N GLN A 226 6.42 10.79 -20.51
CA GLN A 226 6.77 9.54 -21.20
C GLN A 226 7.43 9.84 -22.56
N ASP A 227 8.46 9.06 -22.91
CA ASP A 227 9.25 9.17 -24.14
C ASP A 227 10.12 10.45 -24.27
N ILE A 228 9.99 11.40 -23.33
CA ILE A 228 10.86 12.59 -23.23
C ILE A 228 11.81 12.43 -22.05
N ASP A 229 11.27 12.20 -20.85
CA ASP A 229 12.02 12.06 -19.61
C ASP A 229 12.08 10.61 -19.12
N ILE A 230 11.09 9.80 -19.49
CA ILE A 230 10.91 8.41 -19.05
C ILE A 230 11.06 7.49 -20.27
N MET A 231 11.80 6.40 -20.11
CA MET A 231 11.96 5.34 -21.11
C MET A 231 10.81 4.31 -21.02
N GLU A 232 10.87 3.23 -21.81
CA GLU A 232 9.73 2.33 -22.05
C GLU A 232 9.23 1.65 -20.76
N ASP A 233 10.12 1.29 -19.83
CA ASP A 233 9.77 0.48 -18.67
C ASP A 233 9.08 1.29 -17.56
N GLY A 234 9.29 2.61 -17.48
CA GLY A 234 8.66 3.47 -16.48
C GLY A 234 9.28 3.33 -15.09
N CYS A 235 8.47 3.09 -14.06
CA CYS A 235 8.97 2.73 -12.73
C CYS A 235 8.88 1.22 -12.54
N MET A 236 10.02 0.58 -12.31
CA MET A 236 10.10 -0.86 -12.06
C MET A 236 10.27 -1.12 -10.58
N PHE A 237 9.43 -2.01 -10.03
CA PHE A 237 9.65 -2.63 -8.73
C PHE A 237 10.50 -3.89 -8.91
N GLU A 238 11.60 -3.98 -8.18
CA GLU A 238 12.47 -5.15 -8.18
C GLU A 238 12.88 -5.57 -6.76
N PHE A 239 12.82 -6.87 -6.48
CA PHE A 239 13.40 -7.41 -5.25
C PHE A 239 14.93 -7.39 -5.33
N THR A 240 15.59 -7.02 -4.22
CA THR A 240 17.03 -7.27 -4.05
C THR A 240 17.29 -8.77 -3.95
N GLU A 241 18.54 -9.20 -4.06
CA GLU A 241 18.87 -10.63 -3.85
C GLU A 241 18.37 -11.15 -2.48
N GLN A 242 18.46 -10.31 -1.44
CA GLN A 242 17.91 -10.63 -0.12
C GLN A 242 16.38 -10.78 -0.14
N GLY A 243 15.67 -9.90 -0.84
CA GLY A 243 14.22 -10.01 -1.01
C GLY A 243 13.80 -11.23 -1.83
N LYS A 244 14.54 -11.56 -2.90
CA LYS A 244 14.29 -12.77 -3.70
C LYS A 244 14.48 -14.04 -2.88
N ASP A 245 15.53 -14.11 -2.07
CA ASP A 245 15.79 -15.23 -1.18
C ASP A 245 14.70 -15.37 -0.09
N MET A 246 14.24 -14.24 0.46
CA MET A 246 13.20 -14.21 1.48
C MET A 246 11.84 -14.64 0.90
N PHE A 247 11.35 -13.94 -0.12
CA PHE A 247 9.99 -14.12 -0.62
C PHE A 247 9.86 -15.22 -1.68
N GLY A 248 10.96 -15.65 -2.29
CA GLY A 248 10.95 -16.60 -3.41
C GLY A 248 10.35 -16.00 -4.70
N ILE A 249 10.25 -14.68 -4.79
CA ILE A 249 9.69 -13.95 -5.93
C ILE A 249 10.84 -13.37 -6.75
N ASN A 250 10.90 -13.72 -8.04
CA ASN A 250 11.93 -13.23 -8.97
C ASN A 250 11.37 -12.27 -10.03
N ASP A 251 10.09 -11.93 -9.89
CA ASP A 251 9.38 -11.08 -10.84
C ASP A 251 9.76 -9.62 -10.60
N GLY A 252 10.18 -8.92 -11.66
CA GLY A 252 10.17 -7.45 -11.71
C GLY A 252 8.86 -7.01 -12.38
N VAL A 253 8.23 -5.98 -11.84
CA VAL A 253 6.89 -5.53 -12.27
C VAL A 253 6.87 -4.01 -12.36
N ARG A 254 6.26 -3.48 -13.42
CA ARG A 254 6.02 -2.04 -13.54
C ARG A 254 5.05 -1.58 -12.44
N TYR A 255 5.40 -0.52 -11.75
CA TYR A 255 4.57 0.10 -10.72
C TYR A 255 4.10 1.47 -11.18
N ASN A 256 2.77 1.68 -11.20
CA ASN A 256 2.17 2.90 -11.76
C ASN A 256 1.48 3.76 -10.70
N TYR A 257 1.58 3.43 -9.41
CA TYR A 257 0.79 4.12 -8.39
C TYR A 257 1.63 4.97 -7.45
N TRP A 258 1.01 5.46 -6.37
CA TRP A 258 1.65 6.35 -5.42
C TRP A 258 2.79 5.66 -4.67
N PHE A 259 3.94 6.33 -4.59
CA PHE A 259 5.07 5.89 -3.80
C PHE A 259 5.70 7.04 -3.01
N ASN A 260 6.27 6.70 -1.87
CA ASN A 260 7.18 7.51 -1.09
C ASN A 260 8.62 7.29 -1.58
N ILE A 261 9.36 8.39 -1.77
CA ILE A 261 10.82 8.33 -1.93
C ILE A 261 11.44 8.34 -0.55
N VAL A 262 12.09 7.24 -0.17
CA VAL A 262 12.66 7.07 1.17
C VAL A 262 14.13 6.73 1.12
N THR A 263 14.78 6.75 2.28
CA THR A 263 16.14 6.24 2.49
C THR A 263 16.14 5.24 3.64
N THR A 264 17.09 4.31 3.62
CA THR A 264 17.25 3.33 4.71
C THR A 264 18.15 3.88 5.81
N ARG A 265 17.87 3.48 7.05
CA ARG A 265 18.78 3.65 8.19
C ARG A 265 19.72 2.45 8.31
N ALA A 266 20.73 2.57 9.16
CA ALA A 266 21.89 1.67 9.13
C ALA A 266 21.58 0.20 9.44
N ASN A 267 20.51 -0.10 10.17
CA ASN A 267 20.16 -1.48 10.56
C ASN A 267 19.12 -2.13 9.63
N ALA A 268 18.68 -1.40 8.59
CA ALA A 268 17.61 -1.86 7.72
C ALA A 268 18.08 -2.96 6.76
N GLN A 269 17.20 -3.93 6.51
CA GLN A 269 17.32 -4.89 5.43
C GLN A 269 16.53 -4.35 4.23
N LEU A 270 17.23 -4.04 3.13
CA LEU A 270 16.60 -3.58 1.90
C LEU A 270 16.14 -4.78 1.07
N LEU A 271 14.83 -4.98 0.95
CA LEU A 271 14.27 -6.16 0.30
C LEU A 271 13.81 -5.89 -1.13
N ALA A 272 13.41 -4.66 -1.46
CA ALA A 272 13.07 -4.26 -2.81
C ALA A 272 13.36 -2.78 -3.06
N THR A 273 13.52 -2.43 -4.33
CA THR A 273 13.72 -1.06 -4.81
C THR A 273 12.72 -0.71 -5.89
N PHE A 274 12.42 0.58 -5.99
CA PHE A 274 11.90 1.19 -7.19
C PHE A 274 13.07 1.69 -8.03
N GLN A 275 12.99 1.49 -9.33
CA GLN A 275 13.94 1.99 -10.31
C GLN A 275 13.19 2.75 -11.41
N LEU A 276 13.49 4.03 -11.56
CA LEU A 276 12.95 4.85 -12.65
C LEU A 276 13.81 4.67 -13.90
N ASP A 277 13.19 4.18 -14.98
CA ASP A 277 13.79 4.06 -16.30
C ASP A 277 13.72 5.42 -17.00
N LEU A 278 14.81 6.19 -16.95
CA LEU A 278 14.83 7.61 -17.32
C LEU A 278 15.78 7.92 -18.48
N THR A 279 15.40 8.87 -19.33
CA THR A 279 16.30 9.46 -20.32
C THR A 279 17.32 10.41 -19.65
N GLU A 280 18.32 10.89 -20.40
CA GLU A 280 19.23 11.94 -19.92
C GLU A 280 18.48 13.21 -19.45
N SER A 281 17.32 13.52 -20.06
CA SER A 281 16.47 14.65 -19.66
C SER A 281 15.83 14.41 -18.30
N GLY A 282 15.25 13.22 -18.09
CA GLY A 282 14.63 12.85 -16.82
C GLY A 282 15.63 12.81 -15.67
N ILE A 283 16.82 12.27 -15.91
CA ILE A 283 17.93 12.28 -14.94
C ILE A 283 18.28 13.72 -14.56
N ALA A 284 18.48 14.61 -15.53
CA ALA A 284 18.82 16.01 -15.26
C ALA A 284 17.72 16.75 -14.46
N LYS A 285 16.44 16.45 -14.73
CA LYS A 285 15.31 17.01 -13.96
C LYS A 285 15.36 16.57 -12.50
N LEU A 286 15.52 15.26 -12.23
CA LEU A 286 15.53 14.75 -10.85
C LEU A 286 16.79 15.15 -10.08
N GLU A 287 17.96 15.13 -10.71
CA GLU A 287 19.23 15.54 -10.09
C GLU A 287 19.20 17.01 -9.64
N ALA A 288 18.52 17.88 -10.39
CA ALA A 288 18.36 19.29 -10.02
C ALA A 288 17.64 19.48 -8.66
N TRP A 289 16.86 18.48 -8.25
CA TRP A 289 16.13 18.45 -6.97
C TRP A 289 16.74 17.48 -5.96
N GLY A 290 17.86 16.83 -6.30
CA GLY A 290 18.50 15.83 -5.43
C GLY A 290 17.69 14.55 -5.24
N ILE A 291 16.79 14.24 -6.17
CA ILE A 291 15.94 13.05 -6.10
C ILE A 291 16.68 11.86 -6.71
N PRO A 292 16.82 10.73 -5.98
CA PRO A 292 17.43 9.52 -6.54
C PRO A 292 16.49 8.86 -7.56
N PHE A 293 17.07 8.19 -8.56
CA PHE A 293 16.33 7.39 -9.55
C PHE A 293 16.15 5.92 -9.13
N GLU A 294 16.85 5.48 -8.07
CA GLU A 294 16.67 4.19 -7.43
C GLU A 294 16.52 4.41 -5.92
N PHE A 295 15.45 3.90 -5.33
CA PHE A 295 15.13 4.10 -3.91
C PHE A 295 14.37 2.91 -3.32
N PRO A 296 14.35 2.73 -1.98
CA PRO A 296 13.71 1.59 -1.35
C PRO A 296 12.20 1.50 -1.61
N ALA A 297 11.75 0.29 -1.97
CA ALA A 297 10.34 -0.08 -2.12
C ALA A 297 9.84 -0.89 -0.92
N VAL A 298 10.68 -1.81 -0.40
CA VAL A 298 10.38 -2.64 0.77
C VAL A 298 11.57 -2.66 1.70
N VAL A 299 11.35 -2.26 2.94
CA VAL A 299 12.37 -2.22 3.99
C VAL A 299 11.91 -3.09 5.16
N LYS A 300 12.79 -3.97 5.65
CA LYS A 300 12.56 -4.73 6.88
C LYS A 300 13.50 -4.27 7.97
N ASN A 301 12.98 -4.08 9.18
CA ASN A 301 13.78 -4.00 10.40
C ASN A 301 13.57 -5.28 11.21
N GLU A 302 14.62 -5.76 11.87
CA GLU A 302 14.55 -6.96 12.69
C GLU A 302 15.38 -6.77 13.95
N THR A 303 14.72 -6.94 15.10
CA THR A 303 15.31 -6.80 16.43
C THR A 303 15.14 -8.11 17.20
N PRO A 304 15.81 -8.29 18.36
CA PRO A 304 15.59 -9.46 19.19
C PRO A 304 14.16 -9.61 19.74
N THR A 305 13.35 -8.55 19.68
CA THR A 305 12.01 -8.48 20.28
C THR A 305 10.89 -8.43 19.26
N TYR A 306 11.09 -7.79 18.12
CA TYR A 306 10.08 -7.63 17.06
C TYR A 306 10.77 -7.48 15.70
N PHE A 307 10.02 -7.66 14.64
CA PHE A 307 10.39 -7.22 13.30
C PHE A 307 9.33 -6.28 12.73
N SER A 308 9.72 -5.49 11.74
CA SER A 308 8.78 -4.62 11.03
C SER A 308 9.06 -4.55 9.54
N TYR A 309 8.02 -4.26 8.77
CA TYR A 309 8.07 -4.00 7.34
C TYR A 309 7.53 -2.61 7.05
N TYR A 310 8.24 -1.88 6.20
CA TYR A 310 7.73 -0.67 5.56
C TYR A 310 7.58 -0.91 4.06
N LEU A 311 6.37 -0.68 3.57
CA LEU A 311 5.97 -0.78 2.17
C LEU A 311 5.82 0.65 1.64
N SER A 312 6.74 1.11 0.78
CA SER A 312 6.81 2.53 0.44
C SER A 312 5.90 2.94 -0.71
N GLY A 313 5.21 2.00 -1.35
CA GLY A 313 4.13 2.28 -2.28
C GLY A 313 2.79 1.92 -1.69
N ASP A 314 1.75 2.52 -2.24
CA ASP A 314 0.36 2.13 -2.05
C ASP A 314 0.12 0.81 -2.80
N PHE A 315 0.49 -0.31 -2.16
CA PHE A 315 0.65 -1.61 -2.82
C PHE A 315 -0.63 -2.44 -2.82
N VAL A 316 -1.44 -2.25 -1.78
CA VAL A 316 -2.72 -2.92 -1.58
C VAL A 316 -3.79 -2.42 -2.55
N ASP A 317 -3.67 -1.18 -3.01
CA ASP A 317 -4.61 -0.53 -3.89
C ASP A 317 -4.70 -1.21 -5.26
N ILE A 318 -5.85 -1.82 -5.51
CA ILE A 318 -6.28 -2.25 -6.86
C ILE A 318 -7.71 -1.82 -7.14
N GLU A 319 -8.02 -1.64 -8.43
CA GLU A 319 -9.34 -1.24 -8.87
C GLU A 319 -10.42 -2.30 -8.57
N THR A 320 -10.12 -3.59 -8.76
CA THR A 320 -11.10 -4.66 -8.54
C THR A 320 -10.52 -5.89 -7.83
N ILE A 321 -10.83 -6.02 -6.54
CA ILE A 321 -10.65 -7.28 -5.79
C ILE A 321 -11.93 -8.12 -5.93
N PRO A 322 -11.83 -9.42 -6.22
CA PRO A 322 -13.01 -10.27 -6.28
C PRO A 322 -13.69 -10.37 -4.91
N GLY A 323 -15.01 -10.15 -4.85
CA GLY A 323 -15.80 -10.37 -3.63
C GLY A 323 -15.89 -11.83 -3.16
N PHE A 324 -15.12 -12.75 -3.76
CA PHE A 324 -14.97 -14.12 -3.32
C PHE A 324 -13.49 -14.41 -3.04
N TYR A 325 -13.22 -15.09 -1.93
CA TYR A 325 -11.88 -15.55 -1.54
C TYR A 325 -11.80 -17.07 -1.36
N LYS A 326 -12.92 -17.80 -1.54
CA LYS A 326 -13.04 -19.23 -1.22
C LYS A 326 -12.67 -20.17 -2.37
N ILE A 327 -11.85 -19.72 -3.32
CA ILE A 327 -11.46 -20.49 -4.52
C ILE A 327 -9.96 -20.78 -4.47
N TRP A 328 -9.58 -21.98 -4.04
CA TRP A 328 -8.17 -22.37 -3.97
C TRP A 328 -7.45 -22.31 -5.33
N GLY A 329 -6.29 -21.69 -5.37
CA GLY A 329 -5.48 -21.52 -6.59
C GLY A 329 -5.90 -20.33 -7.45
N TYR A 330 -6.83 -19.49 -6.99
CA TYR A 330 -7.24 -18.28 -7.68
C TYR A 330 -6.06 -17.31 -7.90
N ASP A 331 -5.20 -17.15 -6.90
CA ASP A 331 -3.95 -16.38 -6.97
C ASP A 331 -3.05 -16.85 -8.12
N THR A 332 -2.93 -18.17 -8.29
CA THR A 332 -2.11 -18.76 -9.36
C THR A 332 -2.70 -18.47 -10.75
N ILE A 333 -4.04 -18.49 -10.88
CA ILE A 333 -4.71 -18.13 -12.13
C ILE A 333 -4.50 -16.65 -12.43
N LYS A 334 -4.70 -15.76 -11.44
CA LYS A 334 -4.52 -14.32 -11.64
C LYS A 334 -3.10 -13.98 -12.07
N ARG A 335 -2.08 -14.54 -11.41
CA ARG A 335 -0.68 -14.41 -11.84
C ARG A 335 -0.40 -14.87 -13.28
N GLN A 336 -1.17 -15.81 -13.82
CA GLN A 336 -0.97 -16.25 -15.21
C GLN A 336 -1.63 -15.34 -16.24
N ILE A 337 -2.66 -14.57 -15.86
CA ILE A 337 -3.44 -13.76 -16.78
C ILE A 337 -3.17 -12.27 -16.66
N THR A 338 -2.63 -11.79 -15.53
CA THR A 338 -2.25 -10.39 -15.36
C THR A 338 -0.85 -10.12 -15.92
N SER A 339 -0.71 -8.97 -16.58
CA SER A 339 0.56 -8.52 -17.15
C SER A 339 1.50 -8.00 -16.06
N LYS A 340 2.81 -8.14 -16.26
CA LYS A 340 3.83 -7.53 -15.38
C LYS A 340 4.23 -6.13 -15.81
N ASN A 341 3.88 -5.76 -17.04
CA ASN A 341 4.28 -4.49 -17.66
C ASN A 341 3.05 -3.71 -18.10
N ASP A 342 1.90 -3.90 -17.43
CA ASP A 342 0.73 -3.11 -17.76
C ASP A 342 0.98 -1.64 -17.44
N GLN A 343 0.60 -0.78 -18.36
CA GLN A 343 0.76 0.66 -18.23
C GLN A 343 -0.55 1.35 -17.86
N ASN A 344 -1.66 0.62 -17.65
CA ASN A 344 -2.98 1.19 -17.39
C ASN A 344 -3.68 0.62 -16.13
N GLU A 345 -3.06 -0.35 -15.45
CA GLU A 345 -3.60 -0.97 -14.24
C GLU A 345 -2.47 -1.42 -13.30
N ASN A 346 -2.80 -1.57 -12.01
CA ASN A 346 -1.91 -2.14 -11.00
C ASN A 346 -2.25 -3.61 -10.66
N ASP A 347 -3.17 -4.22 -11.40
CA ASP A 347 -3.59 -5.61 -11.20
C ASP A 347 -2.39 -6.57 -11.27
N GLY A 348 -1.48 -6.34 -12.23
CA GLY A 348 -0.19 -7.02 -12.32
C GLY A 348 0.61 -6.99 -11.02
N PHE A 349 0.80 -5.79 -10.48
CA PHE A 349 1.55 -5.58 -9.26
C PHE A 349 0.96 -6.35 -8.08
N PHE A 350 -0.35 -6.28 -7.89
CA PHE A 350 -0.99 -6.96 -6.77
C PHE A 350 -0.77 -8.47 -6.79
N TRP A 351 -1.01 -9.12 -7.93
CA TRP A 351 -0.95 -10.59 -7.99
C TRP A 351 0.49 -11.13 -8.07
N HIS A 352 1.41 -10.41 -8.71
CA HIS A 352 2.80 -10.85 -8.85
C HIS A 352 3.69 -10.44 -7.67
N ILE A 353 3.41 -9.31 -6.99
CA ILE A 353 4.24 -8.73 -5.93
C ILE A 353 3.51 -8.72 -4.59
N TYR A 354 2.44 -7.91 -4.43
CA TYR A 354 1.81 -7.66 -3.13
C TYR A 354 1.29 -8.94 -2.47
N PHE A 355 0.40 -9.68 -3.15
CA PHE A 355 -0.21 -10.90 -2.62
C PHE A 355 0.82 -11.95 -2.16
N PRO A 356 1.79 -12.39 -3.00
CA PRO A 356 2.77 -13.38 -2.55
C PRO A 356 3.71 -12.84 -1.46
N MET A 357 4.02 -11.55 -1.44
CA MET A 357 4.83 -10.91 -0.39
C MET A 357 4.08 -10.87 0.94
N VAL A 358 2.86 -10.34 0.96
CA VAL A 358 2.02 -10.26 2.17
C VAL A 358 1.69 -11.66 2.69
N LYS A 359 1.45 -12.64 1.81
CA LYS A 359 1.33 -14.04 2.21
C LYS A 359 2.55 -14.56 2.98
N HIS A 360 3.76 -14.16 2.58
CA HIS A 360 4.98 -14.53 3.29
C HIS A 360 5.07 -13.80 4.63
N ILE A 361 4.83 -12.48 4.65
CA ILE A 361 4.85 -11.65 5.87
C ILE A 361 3.87 -12.20 6.91
N LEU A 362 2.61 -12.48 6.54
CA LEU A 362 1.62 -13.09 7.44
C LEU A 362 2.02 -14.51 7.89
N GLY A 363 2.77 -15.24 7.07
CA GLY A 363 3.36 -16.52 7.44
C GLY A 363 4.43 -16.37 8.53
N GLU A 364 5.34 -15.43 8.35
CA GLU A 364 6.38 -15.10 9.33
C GLU A 364 5.77 -14.62 10.66
N VAL A 365 4.76 -13.75 10.62
CA VAL A 365 4.07 -13.28 11.83
C VAL A 365 3.40 -14.43 12.57
N TYR A 366 2.74 -15.34 11.85
CA TYR A 366 2.12 -16.52 12.45
C TYR A 366 3.16 -17.43 13.11
N GLU A 367 4.32 -17.66 12.48
CA GLU A 367 5.40 -18.46 13.08
C GLU A 367 6.01 -17.77 14.31
N PHE A 368 6.21 -16.46 14.23
CA PHE A 368 6.76 -15.65 15.31
C PHE A 368 5.87 -15.67 16.56
N SER A 369 4.55 -15.54 16.38
CA SER A 369 3.58 -15.48 17.49
C SER A 369 3.31 -16.83 18.15
N ASN A 370 3.65 -17.93 17.45
CA ASN A 370 3.52 -19.31 17.96
C ASN A 370 4.83 -19.90 18.51
N THR A 371 5.89 -19.09 18.65
CA THR A 371 7.19 -19.48 19.23
C THR A 371 7.26 -19.12 20.70
#